data_AF-Q3AWE3-F1
#
_entry.id   AF-Q3AWE3-F1
#
_cell.length_a   1.000
_cell.length_b   1.000
_cell.length_c   1.000
_cell.angle_alpha   90.00
_cell.angle_beta   90.00
_cell.angle_gamma   90.00
#
_symmetry.space_group_name_H-M   'P 1'
#
loop_
_entity.id
_entity.type
_entity.pdbx_description
1 polymer ?
#
loop_
_entity_poly.entity_id
_entity_poly.type
_entity_poly.pdbx_seq_one_letter_code
_entity_poly.pdbx_strand_id
1 'polypeptide(L)'
;MPADPLTTAVSTRICTHMNDDHAEAVLDYARHYGGIESPESARMVAVTPNSMELEVDGSSLQIPFDHTLTDSEDAHRTLVAMLRAMPKA
;
A
#
# COMPACT_ATOMS: atom_id res chain seq x y z
N MET A 1 4.20 23.76 5.38
CA MET A 1 2.94 23.57 4.62
C MET A 1 2.13 22.57 5.42
N PRO A 2 0.82 22.77 5.69
CA PRO A 2 0.06 21.76 6.41
C PRO A 2 -0.01 20.51 5.52
N ALA A 3 0.36 19.36 6.07
CA ALA A 3 0.25 18.11 5.36
C ALA A 3 -1.24 17.86 5.04
N ASP A 4 -1.55 17.55 3.79
CA ASP A 4 -2.92 17.27 3.39
C ASP A 4 -3.42 16.03 4.16
N PRO A 5 -4.57 16.13 4.85
CA PRO A 5 -5.14 14.99 5.53
C PRO A 5 -5.34 13.85 4.53
N LEU A 6 -5.23 12.61 5.01
CA LEU A 6 -5.40 11.41 4.21
C LEU A 6 -6.87 11.24 3.76
N THR A 7 -7.30 12.10 2.83
CA THR A 7 -8.62 12.09 2.22
C THR A 7 -8.67 11.04 1.12
N THR A 8 -9.88 10.64 0.72
CA THR A 8 -10.10 9.70 -0.38
C THR A 8 -9.43 10.13 -1.68
N ALA A 9 -9.34 11.44 -1.95
CA ALA A 9 -8.67 11.95 -3.15
C ALA A 9 -7.15 11.73 -3.11
N VAL A 10 -6.54 11.98 -1.95
CA VAL A 10 -5.10 11.74 -1.70
C VAL A 10 -4.79 10.25 -1.78
N SER A 11 -5.57 9.41 -1.10
CA SER A 11 -5.36 7.97 -1.12
C SER A 11 -5.51 7.40 -2.54
N THR A 12 -6.50 7.86 -3.32
CA THR A 12 -6.64 7.46 -4.73
C THR A 12 -5.40 7.83 -5.56
N ARG A 13 -4.81 9.00 -5.33
CA ARG A 13 -3.59 9.44 -6.02
C ARG A 13 -2.38 8.59 -5.62
N ILE A 14 -2.24 8.26 -4.33
CA ILE A 14 -1.20 7.35 -3.82
C ILE A 14 -1.39 5.95 -4.41
N CYS A 15 -2.61 5.42 -4.43
CA CYS A 15 -2.94 4.13 -5.08
C CYS A 15 -2.51 4.12 -6.53
N THR A 16 -2.89 5.15 -7.29
CA THR A 16 -2.56 5.24 -8.72
C THR A 16 -1.05 5.24 -8.95
N HIS A 17 -0.31 6.07 -8.20
CA HIS A 17 1.15 6.14 -8.31
C HIS A 17 1.82 4.83 -7.90
N MET A 18 1.39 4.22 -6.78
CA MET A 18 1.94 2.94 -6.34
C MET A 18 1.64 1.82 -7.33
N ASN A 19 0.49 1.83 -7.98
CA ASN A 19 0.15 0.83 -8.99
C ASN A 19 0.91 1.03 -10.30
N ASP A 20 1.23 2.27 -10.69
CA ASP A 20 1.90 2.58 -11.95
C ASP A 20 3.44 2.47 -11.83
N ASP A 21 4.01 3.08 -10.79
CA ASP A 21 5.47 3.11 -10.56
C ASP A 21 5.97 1.93 -9.71
N HIS A 22 5.10 1.30 -8.91
CA HIS A 22 5.48 0.31 -7.90
C HIS A 22 4.59 -0.95 -7.88
N ALA A 23 4.06 -1.38 -9.02
CA ALA A 23 3.24 -2.59 -9.12
C ALA A 23 3.92 -3.84 -8.49
N GLU A 24 5.23 -3.97 -8.69
CA GLU A 24 6.06 -5.03 -8.09
C GLU A 24 6.02 -5.01 -6.56
N ALA A 25 6.07 -3.82 -5.94
CA ALA A 25 5.98 -3.66 -4.49
C ALA A 25 4.62 -4.12 -3.95
N VAL A 26 3.54 -3.85 -4.69
CA VAL A 26 2.17 -4.26 -4.32
C VAL A 26 2.03 -5.79 -4.34
N LEU A 27 2.69 -6.47 -5.28
CA LEU A 27 2.79 -7.93 -5.31
C LEU A 27 3.58 -8.48 -4.12
N ASP A 28 4.72 -7.86 -3.78
CA ASP A 28 5.49 -8.24 -2.59
C ASP A 28 4.69 -8.05 -1.30
N TYR A 29 3.91 -6.98 -1.20
CA TYR A 29 3.00 -6.78 -0.07
C TYR A 29 1.96 -7.89 0.06
N ALA A 30 1.29 -8.20 -1.06
CA ALA A 30 0.32 -9.28 -1.12
C ALA A 30 0.93 -10.63 -0.73
N ARG A 31 2.18 -10.88 -1.14
CA ARG A 31 2.88 -12.12 -0.83
C ARG A 31 3.31 -12.21 0.63
N HIS A 32 3.94 -11.17 1.13
CA HIS A 32 4.54 -11.16 2.45
C HIS A 32 3.52 -10.95 3.57
N TYR A 33 2.65 -9.94 3.41
CA TYR A 33 1.64 -9.60 4.42
C TYR A 33 0.31 -10.30 4.18
N GLY A 34 -0.02 -10.56 2.92
CA GLY A 34 -1.23 -11.28 2.56
C GLY A 34 -1.13 -12.80 2.61
N GLY A 35 0.09 -13.34 2.73
CA GLY A 35 0.32 -14.79 2.73
C GLY A 35 0.02 -15.48 1.40
N ILE A 36 -0.07 -14.73 0.30
CA ILE A 36 -0.30 -15.29 -1.04
C ILE A 36 1.04 -15.80 -1.57
N GLU A 37 1.21 -17.10 -1.75
CA GLU A 37 2.52 -17.67 -2.11
C GLU A 37 3.06 -17.18 -3.45
N SER A 38 2.17 -16.92 -4.42
CA SER A 38 2.50 -16.47 -5.78
C SER A 38 1.35 -15.65 -6.37
N PRO A 39 1.22 -14.35 -6.01
CA PRO A 39 0.22 -13.49 -6.63
C PRO A 39 0.61 -13.22 -8.09
N GLU A 40 -0.32 -13.36 -9.04
CA GLU A 40 -0.07 -13.05 -10.46
C GLU A 40 -0.31 -11.57 -10.74
N SER A 41 -1.32 -10.98 -10.09
CA SER A 41 -1.65 -9.56 -10.21
C SER A 41 -2.10 -8.98 -8.88
N ALA A 42 -1.43 -7.93 -8.40
CA ALA A 42 -1.84 -7.17 -7.22
C ALA A 42 -1.96 -5.68 -7.53
N ARG A 43 -3.02 -5.05 -7.03
CA ARG A 43 -3.24 -3.61 -7.13
C ARG A 43 -3.72 -3.04 -5.81
N MET A 44 -3.24 -1.87 -5.45
CA MET A 44 -3.75 -1.12 -4.31
C MET A 44 -5.06 -0.45 -4.70
N VAL A 45 -6.11 -0.70 -3.92
CA VAL A 45 -7.47 -0.22 -4.19
C VAL A 45 -7.76 1.01 -3.37
N ALA A 46 -7.43 0.96 -2.08
CA ALA A 46 -7.63 2.06 -1.16
C ALA A 46 -6.52 2.07 -0.09
N VAL A 47 -6.23 3.25 0.41
CA VAL A 47 -5.38 3.44 1.59
C VAL A 47 -6.17 4.25 2.60
N THR A 48 -6.27 3.71 3.82
CA THR A 48 -6.87 4.38 4.97
C THR A 48 -5.81 4.65 6.02
N PRO A 49 -6.09 5.51 7.01
CA PRO A 49 -5.14 5.81 8.08
C PRO A 49 -4.71 4.58 8.88
N ASN A 50 -5.56 3.56 8.96
CA ASN A 50 -5.33 2.39 9.81
C ASN A 50 -4.97 1.12 9.01
N SER A 51 -5.28 1.08 7.71
CA SER A 51 -5.06 -0.09 6.86
C SER A 51 -4.98 0.27 5.38
N MET A 52 -4.31 -0.58 4.60
CA MET A 52 -4.35 -0.56 3.13
C MET A 52 -5.19 -1.71 2.60
N GLU A 53 -5.98 -1.43 1.58
CA GLU A 53 -6.74 -2.41 0.81
C GLU A 53 -6.05 -2.69 -0.52
N LEU A 54 -5.75 -3.96 -0.74
CA LEU A 54 -5.11 -4.49 -1.94
C LEU A 54 -6.04 -5.51 -2.57
N GLU A 55 -6.16 -5.50 -3.88
CA GLU A 55 -6.82 -6.55 -4.62
C GLU A 55 -5.76 -7.39 -5.33
N VAL A 56 -5.78 -8.69 -5.05
CA VAL A 56 -4.78 -9.66 -5.49
C VAL A 56 -5.51 -10.80 -6.16
N ASP A 57 -5.33 -10.96 -7.47
CA ASP A 57 -5.97 -12.01 -8.26
C ASP A 57 -7.51 -12.08 -8.07
N GLY A 58 -8.13 -10.91 -7.87
CA GLY A 58 -9.57 -10.77 -7.62
C GLY A 58 -9.99 -10.95 -6.16
N SER A 59 -9.05 -11.20 -5.25
CA SER A 59 -9.28 -11.26 -3.80
C SER A 59 -8.97 -9.93 -3.14
N SER A 60 -9.92 -9.35 -2.40
CA SER A 60 -9.66 -8.17 -1.59
C SER A 60 -8.98 -8.55 -0.28
N LEU A 61 -7.78 -8.03 -0.08
CA LEU A 61 -6.99 -8.11 1.14
C LEU A 61 -6.93 -6.75 1.83
N GLN A 62 -6.96 -6.78 3.15
CA GLN A 62 -6.74 -5.61 3.97
C GLN A 62 -5.55 -5.85 4.90
N ILE A 63 -4.54 -4.99 4.80
CA ILE A 63 -3.32 -5.06 5.60
C ILE A 63 -3.36 -3.89 6.59
N PRO A 64 -3.50 -4.13 7.90
CA PRO A 64 -3.44 -3.07 8.90
C PRO A 64 -2.03 -2.52 9.04
N PHE A 65 -1.91 -1.22 9.26
CA PHE A 65 -0.63 -0.57 9.56
C PHE A 65 -0.31 -0.71 11.05
N ASP A 66 0.99 -0.71 11.37
CA ASP A 66 1.47 -0.74 12.76
C ASP A 66 1.21 0.59 13.49
N HIS A 67 1.02 1.67 12.73
CA HIS A 67 0.64 2.99 13.24
C HIS A 67 -0.43 3.66 12.37
N THR A 68 -1.12 4.64 12.95
CA THR A 68 -2.12 5.43 12.22
C THR A 68 -1.42 6.49 11.37
N LEU A 69 -1.60 6.40 10.06
CA LEU A 69 -1.12 7.40 9.11
C LEU A 69 -1.83 8.73 9.35
N THR A 70 -1.08 9.79 9.53
CA THR A 70 -1.62 11.12 9.83
C THR A 70 -1.88 11.95 8.58
N ASP A 71 -1.06 11.76 7.55
CA ASP A 71 -1.11 12.52 6.31
C ASP A 71 -0.52 11.73 5.14
N SER A 72 -0.59 12.34 3.95
CA SER A 72 -0.09 11.75 2.70
C SER A 72 1.41 11.43 2.72
N GLU A 73 2.21 12.25 3.41
CA GLU A 73 3.66 12.08 3.45
C GLU A 73 4.01 10.91 4.37
N ASP A 74 3.34 10.81 5.52
CA ASP A 74 3.48 9.68 6.43
C ASP A 74 3.05 8.36 5.76
N ALA A 75 1.96 8.36 5.00
CA ALA A 75 1.51 7.21 4.21
C ALA A 75 2.60 6.76 3.22
N HIS A 76 3.13 7.69 2.43
CA HIS A 76 4.15 7.39 1.45
C HIS A 76 5.44 6.90 2.11
N ARG A 77 5.88 7.55 3.20
CA ARG A 77 7.08 7.15 3.94
C ARG A 77 6.93 5.76 4.56
N THR A 78 5.76 5.44 5.10
CA THR A 78 5.46 4.13 5.68
C THR A 78 5.50 3.04 4.62
N LEU A 79 4.85 3.25 3.47
CA LEU A 79 4.91 2.33 2.34
C LEU A 79 6.34 2.17 1.83
N VAL A 80 7.11 3.24 1.68
CA VAL A 80 8.52 3.11 1.25
C VAL A 80 9.37 2.38 2.30
N ALA A 81 9.11 2.61 3.59
CA ALA A 81 9.83 1.95 4.68
C ALA A 81 9.54 0.45 4.73
N MET A 82 8.27 0.05 4.60
CA MET A 82 7.89 -1.36 4.54
C MET A 82 8.52 -2.04 3.31
N LEU A 83 8.51 -1.38 2.15
CA LEU A 83 9.14 -1.90 0.93
C LEU A 83 10.65 -2.09 1.10
N ARG A 84 11.33 -1.13 1.74
CA ARG A 84 12.77 -1.21 2.02
C ARG A 84 13.12 -2.24 3.09
N ALA A 85 12.20 -2.52 4.02
CA ALA A 85 12.38 -3.54 5.04
C ALA A 85 12.29 -4.96 4.44
N MET A 86 11.60 -5.13 3.31
CA MET A 86 11.60 -6.38 2.57
C MET A 86 12.94 -6.57 1.85
N PRO A 87 13.64 -7.70 2.06
CA PRO A 87 14.86 -7.99 1.32
C PRO A 87 14.51 -8.16 -0.16
N LYS A 88 15.03 -7.28 -1.01
CA LYS A 88 14.94 -7.44 -2.46
C LYS A 88 15.66 -8.74 -2.85
N ALA A 89 14.89 -9.77 -3.23
CA ALA A 89 15.41 -11.07 -3.65
C ALA A 89 16.19 -10.95 -4.97
#